data_AF-A0A9D1KL22-F1
#
_entry.id   AF-A0A9D1KL22-F1
#
_cell.length_a   1.000
_cell.length_b   1.000
_cell.length_c   1.000
_cell.angle_alpha   90.00
_cell.angle_beta   90.00
_cell.angle_gamma   90.00
#
_symmetry.space_group_name_H-M   'P 1'
#
loop_
_entity.id
_entity.type
_entity.pdbx_description
1 polymer ?
#
loop_
_entity_poly.entity_id
_entity_poly.type
_entity_poly.pdbx_seq_one_letter_code
_entity_poly.pdbx_strand_id
1 'polypeptide(L)'
;AFAAPTPFNLGQVFIGSLWILPLAYVIRFVPLVFRNAAASLAQIDPSVEEAAQSLGAGPLRTLTTVTMPLMAKGVIAGALLAFVQGFGEYVASVVIYPPRYIPLSVEIYNRQYANELGSAFAYGSLQMVAILIVLIISEMMDRPPRRSARRRTAAS
;
A
#
# COMPACT_ATOMS: atom_id res chain seq x y z
N ALA A 1 12.12 27.36 -1.95
CA ALA A 1 11.76 26.78 -3.26
C ALA A 1 10.36 26.12 -3.28
N PHE A 2 9.89 25.46 -2.21
CA PHE A 2 8.57 24.79 -2.20
C PHE A 2 7.43 25.55 -1.49
N ALA A 3 7.69 26.78 -1.03
CA ALA A 3 6.74 27.64 -0.32
C ALA A 3 5.98 28.61 -1.26
N ALA A 4 6.27 28.58 -2.57
CA ALA A 4 5.64 29.43 -3.58
C ALA A 4 5.17 28.57 -4.76
N PRO A 5 4.06 28.92 -5.42
CA PRO A 5 3.61 28.24 -6.63
C PRO A 5 4.63 28.45 -7.74
N THR A 6 5.11 27.35 -8.31
CA THR A 6 6.11 27.29 -9.39
C THR A 6 5.62 26.33 -10.47
N PRO A 7 6.03 26.47 -11.74
CA PRO A 7 5.65 25.51 -12.78
C PRO A 7 5.99 24.05 -12.43
N PHE A 8 7.06 23.84 -11.66
CA PHE A 8 7.50 22.53 -11.18
C PHE A 8 6.56 21.88 -10.16
N ASN A 9 5.79 22.67 -9.40
CA ASN A 9 4.82 22.16 -8.43
C ASN A 9 3.37 22.23 -8.94
N LEU A 10 3.18 22.36 -10.26
CA LEU A 10 1.86 22.50 -10.89
C LEU A 10 1.04 23.67 -10.29
N GLY A 11 1.72 24.70 -9.78
CA GLY A 11 1.07 25.84 -9.11
C GLY A 11 0.58 25.54 -7.69
N GLN A 12 0.97 24.43 -7.06
CA GLN A 12 0.57 24.08 -5.70
C GLN A 12 1.70 24.23 -4.67
N VAL A 13 1.39 24.81 -3.51
CA VAL A 13 2.33 24.86 -2.39
C VAL A 13 2.24 23.55 -1.63
N PHE A 14 3.28 22.71 -1.68
CA PHE A 14 3.27 21.43 -0.95
C PHE A 14 3.40 21.64 0.55
N ILE A 15 4.24 22.58 0.99
CA ILE A 15 4.43 22.91 2.41
C ILE A 15 3.13 23.51 2.97
N GLY A 16 2.56 22.92 4.01
CA GLY A 16 1.29 23.37 4.59
C GLY A 16 0.03 22.76 3.95
N SER A 17 0.17 22.04 2.83
CA SER A 17 -0.96 21.37 2.16
C SER A 17 -1.19 19.95 2.67
N LEU A 18 -2.35 19.39 2.33
CA LEU A 18 -2.67 17.98 2.59
C LEU A 18 -1.69 17.02 1.91
N TRP A 19 -1.11 17.41 0.77
CA TRP A 19 -0.34 16.53 -0.11
C TRP A 19 1.05 16.17 0.40
N ILE A 20 1.61 16.97 1.32
CA ILE A 20 2.97 16.73 1.83
C ILE A 20 3.11 15.39 2.55
N LEU A 21 2.09 14.99 3.30
CA LEU A 21 2.08 13.76 4.08
C LEU A 21 1.95 12.51 3.19
N PRO A 22 0.93 12.38 2.30
CA PRO A 22 0.87 11.27 1.36
C PRO A 22 2.14 11.12 0.52
N LEU A 23 2.71 12.23 0.02
CA LEU A 23 3.90 12.17 -0.79
C LEU A 23 5.12 11.67 0.01
N ALA A 24 5.28 12.13 1.24
CA ALA A 24 6.33 11.65 2.13
C ALA A 24 6.18 10.15 2.43
N TYR A 25 4.96 9.67 2.66
CA TYR A 25 4.69 8.25 2.86
C TYR A 25 4.97 7.43 1.60
N VAL A 26 4.56 7.89 0.42
CA VAL A 26 4.87 7.21 -0.84
C VAL A 26 6.38 7.06 -1.00
N ILE A 27 7.14 8.14 -0.86
CA ILE A 27 8.61 8.09 -0.98
C ILE A 27 9.21 7.11 0.03
N ARG A 28 8.71 7.13 1.27
CA ARG A 28 9.20 6.28 2.36
C ARG A 28 8.89 4.79 2.14
N PHE A 29 7.72 4.46 1.62
CA PHE A 29 7.24 3.08 1.54
C PHE A 29 7.30 2.47 0.12
N VAL A 30 7.61 3.23 -0.92
CA VAL A 30 7.86 2.69 -2.28
C VAL A 30 8.90 1.56 -2.30
N PRO A 31 10.04 1.63 -1.58
CA PRO A 31 11.01 0.54 -1.56
C PRO A 31 10.42 -0.77 -1.03
N LEU A 32 9.48 -0.69 -0.07
CA LEU A 32 8.78 -1.84 0.48
C LEU A 32 7.84 -2.47 -0.55
N VAL A 33 7.08 -1.65 -1.28
CA VAL A 33 6.21 -2.13 -2.37
C VAL A 33 7.05 -2.81 -3.45
N PHE A 34 8.16 -2.18 -3.84
CA PHE A 34 9.08 -2.71 -4.85
C PHE A 34 9.67 -4.06 -4.43
N ARG A 35 10.06 -4.23 -3.17
CA ARG A 35 10.57 -5.51 -2.64
C ARG A 35 9.55 -6.63 -2.77
N ASN A 36 8.27 -6.35 -2.49
CA ASN A 36 7.19 -7.34 -2.64
C ASN A 36 6.88 -7.64 -4.12
N ALA A 37 6.88 -6.62 -4.97
CA ALA A 37 6.74 -6.79 -6.41
C ALA A 37 7.87 -7.69 -6.98
N ALA A 38 9.13 -7.41 -6.60
CA ALA A 38 10.28 -8.20 -7.02
C ALA A 38 10.21 -9.66 -6.52
N ALA A 39 9.76 -9.88 -5.29
CA ALA A 39 9.55 -11.23 -4.76
C ALA A 39 8.47 -12.01 -5.54
N SER A 40 7.38 -11.34 -5.94
CA SER A 40 6.34 -11.95 -6.76
C SER A 40 6.81 -12.19 -8.20
N LEU A 41 7.62 -11.29 -8.76
CA LEU A 41 8.22 -11.48 -10.09
C LEU A 41 9.15 -12.69 -10.12
N ALA A 42 9.96 -12.88 -9.07
CA ALA A 42 10.87 -14.02 -8.95
C ALA A 42 10.16 -15.39 -8.87
N GLN A 43 8.85 -15.42 -8.61
CA GLN A 43 8.04 -16.63 -8.60
C GLN A 43 7.41 -16.95 -9.97
N ILE A 44 7.46 -16.03 -10.93
CA ILE A 44 6.93 -16.23 -12.27
C ILE A 44 7.91 -17.13 -13.05
N ASP A 45 7.40 -18.21 -13.63
CA ASP A 45 8.18 -19.11 -14.48
C ASP A 45 8.54 -18.40 -15.80
N PRO A 46 9.85 -18.28 -16.16
CA PRO A 46 10.28 -17.63 -17.40
C PRO A 46 9.66 -18.22 -18.66
N SER A 47 9.30 -19.51 -18.64
CA SER A 47 8.66 -20.18 -19.79
C SER A 47 7.33 -19.55 -20.21
N VAL A 48 6.62 -18.89 -19.28
CA VAL A 48 5.36 -18.20 -19.57
C VAL A 48 5.61 -16.96 -20.43
N GLU A 49 6.72 -16.25 -20.20
CA GLU A 49 7.12 -15.10 -21.01
C GLU A 49 7.68 -15.53 -22.37
N GLU A 50 8.50 -16.59 -22.40
CA GLU A 50 9.04 -17.18 -23.63
C GLU A 50 7.94 -17.72 -24.55
N ALA A 51 6.89 -18.31 -23.99
CA ALA A 51 5.74 -18.77 -24.75
C ALA A 51 4.97 -17.61 -25.38
N ALA A 52 4.77 -16.50 -24.65
CA ALA A 52 4.13 -15.31 -25.20
C ALA A 52 4.94 -14.70 -26.34
N GLN A 53 6.27 -14.64 -26.20
CA GLN A 53 7.17 -14.16 -27.25
C GLN A 53 7.16 -15.09 -28.47
N SER A 54 7.15 -16.41 -28.26
CA SER A 54 7.07 -17.40 -29.33
C SER A 54 5.76 -17.30 -30.14
N LEU A 55 4.68 -16.83 -29.52
CA LEU A 55 3.39 -16.55 -30.18
C LEU A 55 3.34 -15.17 -30.87
N GLY A 56 4.47 -14.47 -30.96
CA GLY A 56 4.59 -13.18 -31.64
C GLY A 56 4.33 -11.96 -30.76
N ALA A 57 4.25 -12.09 -29.43
CA ALA A 57 4.18 -10.94 -28.55
C ALA A 57 5.56 -10.28 -28.39
N GLY A 58 5.68 -9.00 -28.74
CA GLY A 58 6.90 -8.23 -28.46
C GLY A 58 7.11 -7.99 -26.95
N PRO A 59 8.33 -7.58 -26.52
CA PRO A 59 8.69 -7.45 -25.10
C PRO A 59 7.73 -6.60 -24.26
N LEU A 60 7.29 -5.45 -24.80
CA LEU A 60 6.35 -4.57 -24.11
C LEU A 60 4.95 -5.19 -23.96
N ARG A 61 4.53 -5.98 -24.96
CA ARG A 61 3.25 -6.70 -24.91
C ARG A 61 3.33 -7.84 -23.90
N THR A 62 4.42 -8.60 -23.87
CA THR A 62 4.64 -9.65 -22.87
C THR A 62 4.64 -9.07 -21.45
N LEU A 63 5.38 -7.97 -21.22
CA LEU A 63 5.39 -7.29 -19.92
C LEU A 63 3.98 -6.88 -19.47
N THR A 64 3.19 -6.22 -20.33
CA THR A 64 1.90 -5.64 -19.94
C THR A 64 0.76 -6.66 -19.87
N THR A 65 0.82 -7.73 -20.65
CA THR A 65 -0.28 -8.73 -20.74
C THR A 65 -0.03 -10.01 -19.96
N VAL A 66 1.23 -10.31 -19.63
CA VAL A 66 1.63 -11.53 -18.92
C VAL A 66 2.25 -11.18 -17.57
N THR A 67 3.41 -10.52 -17.58
CA THR A 67 4.22 -10.29 -16.38
C THR A 67 3.52 -9.37 -15.38
N MET A 68 3.00 -8.23 -15.83
CA MET A 68 2.34 -7.23 -14.97
C MET A 68 1.09 -7.79 -14.27
N PRO A 69 0.14 -8.47 -14.94
CA PRO A 69 -1.00 -9.11 -14.28
C PRO A 69 -0.60 -10.20 -13.28
N LEU A 70 0.44 -10.99 -13.58
CA LEU A 70 0.93 -12.02 -12.67
C LEU A 70 1.60 -11.43 -11.42
N MET A 71 2.41 -10.38 -11.60
CA MET A 71 3.08 -9.66 -10.50
C MET A 71 2.12 -8.76 -9.71
N ALA A 72 0.95 -8.41 -10.26
CA ALA A 72 -0.01 -7.49 -9.64
C ALA A 72 -0.37 -7.90 -8.20
N LYS A 73 -0.46 -9.21 -7.92
CA LYS A 73 -0.71 -9.71 -6.56
C LYS A 73 0.38 -9.31 -5.57
N GLY A 74 1.65 -9.42 -5.97
CA GLY A 74 2.78 -8.96 -5.16
C GLY A 74 2.80 -7.46 -4.96
N VAL A 75 2.45 -6.69 -6.00
CA VAL A 75 2.33 -5.23 -5.90
C VAL A 75 1.24 -4.83 -4.91
N ILE A 76 0.06 -5.45 -5.00
CA ILE A 76 -1.07 -5.19 -4.10
C ILE A 76 -0.71 -5.56 -2.65
N ALA A 77 -0.11 -6.73 -2.43
CA ALA A 77 0.34 -7.14 -1.10
C ALA A 77 1.37 -6.15 -0.52
N GLY A 78 2.33 -5.72 -1.34
CA GLY A 78 3.30 -4.69 -0.95
C GLY A 78 2.65 -3.35 -0.62
N ALA A 79 1.68 -2.91 -1.43
CA ALA A 79 0.95 -1.67 -1.24
C ALA A 79 0.09 -1.68 0.04
N LEU A 80 -0.56 -2.80 0.35
CA LEU A 80 -1.33 -2.97 1.58
C LEU A 80 -0.42 -2.94 2.81
N LEU A 81 0.74 -3.60 2.74
CA LEU A 81 1.72 -3.56 3.83
C LEU A 81 2.29 -2.15 4.03
N ALA A 82 2.57 -1.44 2.92
CA ALA A 82 2.97 -0.03 2.95
C ALA A 82 1.87 0.87 3.55
N PHE A 83 0.59 0.61 3.23
CA PHE A 83 -0.53 1.34 3.80
C PHE A 83 -0.62 1.14 5.32
N VAL A 84 -0.54 -0.10 5.80
CA VAL A 84 -0.60 -0.42 7.23
C VAL A 84 0.55 0.28 7.99
N GLN A 85 1.76 0.22 7.44
CA GLN A 85 2.93 0.91 8.03
C GLN A 85 2.77 2.43 7.99
N GLY A 86 2.26 2.99 6.88
CA GLY A 86 2.08 4.43 6.73
C GLY A 86 0.95 5.01 7.57
N PHE A 87 -0.13 4.26 7.77
CA PHE A 87 -1.25 4.70 8.60
C PHE A 87 -0.87 4.85 10.07
N GLY A 88 0.04 3.99 10.55
CA GLY A 88 0.62 4.08 11.89
C GLY A 88 1.84 4.99 11.99
N GLU A 89 2.29 5.63 10.90
CA GLU A 89 3.54 6.37 10.92
C GLU A 89 3.43 7.68 11.71
N TYR A 90 4.34 7.86 12.66
CA TYR A 90 4.49 9.02 13.51
C TYR A 90 5.77 9.82 13.21
N VAL A 91 6.90 9.15 12.94
CA VAL A 91 8.22 9.78 12.94
C VAL A 91 8.35 10.83 11.84
N ALA A 92 7.98 10.48 10.60
CA ALA A 92 7.94 11.46 9.52
C ALA A 92 6.85 12.51 9.76
N SER A 93 5.68 12.04 10.23
CA SER A 93 4.46 12.82 10.42
C SER A 93 4.67 14.02 11.34
N VAL A 94 5.27 13.82 12.51
CA VAL A 94 5.47 14.89 13.51
C VAL A 94 6.37 16.02 13.00
N VAL A 95 7.26 15.74 12.04
CA VAL A 95 8.21 16.71 11.50
C VAL A 95 7.58 17.62 10.44
N ILE A 96 6.64 17.10 9.64
CA ILE A 96 6.17 17.78 8.42
C ILE A 96 4.65 17.99 8.36
N TYR A 97 3.89 17.58 9.37
CA TYR A 97 2.44 17.75 9.33
C TYR A 97 2.03 19.23 9.33
N PRO A 98 1.05 19.62 8.50
CA PRO A 98 0.51 20.97 8.52
C PRO A 98 -0.49 21.13 9.67
N PRO A 99 -0.61 22.33 10.29
CA PRO A 99 -1.51 22.56 11.43
C PRO A 99 -2.99 22.21 11.17
N ARG A 100 -3.42 22.29 9.91
CA ARG A 100 -4.80 21.99 9.49
C ARG A 100 -5.08 20.48 9.34
N TYR A 101 -4.04 19.66 9.11
CA TYR A 101 -4.20 18.23 8.86
C TYR A 101 -3.27 17.45 9.78
N ILE A 102 -3.76 17.17 10.98
CA ILE A 102 -3.02 16.46 12.02
C ILE A 102 -3.23 14.94 11.79
N PRO A 103 -2.16 14.16 11.56
CA PRO A 103 -2.24 12.72 11.46
C PRO A 103 -2.71 12.10 12.77
N LEU A 104 -3.48 11.02 12.68
CA LEU A 104 -4.02 10.33 13.86
C LEU A 104 -2.92 9.90 14.84
N SER A 105 -1.80 9.41 14.31
CA SER A 105 -0.60 9.03 15.08
C SER A 105 0.00 10.20 15.89
N VAL A 106 0.00 11.40 15.32
CA VAL A 106 0.48 12.62 15.98
C VAL A 106 -0.53 13.09 17.03
N GLU A 107 -1.83 12.99 16.73
CA GLU A 107 -2.88 13.38 17.69
C GLU A 107 -2.88 12.47 18.93
N ILE A 108 -2.65 11.16 18.76
CA ILE A 108 -2.46 10.23 19.89
C ILE A 108 -1.34 10.72 20.81
N TYR A 109 -0.20 11.09 20.22
CA TYR A 109 0.94 11.60 20.98
C TYR A 109 0.63 12.94 21.67
N ASN A 110 -0.04 13.87 20.98
CA ASN A 110 -0.43 15.15 21.54
C ASN A 110 -1.35 14.98 22.78
N ARG A 111 -2.34 14.08 22.71
CA ARG A 111 -3.24 13.78 23.83
C ARG A 111 -2.51 13.13 24.99
N GLN A 112 -1.59 12.23 24.70
CA GLN A 112 -0.74 11.63 25.72
C GLN A 112 0.12 12.68 26.44
N TYR A 113 0.72 13.61 25.68
CA TYR A 113 1.53 14.70 26.23
C TYR A 113 0.70 15.68 27.08
N ALA A 114 -0.57 15.90 26.72
CA ALA A 114 -1.52 16.71 27.48
C ALA A 114 -2.09 16.01 28.73
N ASN A 115 -1.63 14.79 29.06
CA ASN A 115 -2.21 13.92 30.11
C ASN A 115 -3.69 13.55 29.88
N GLU A 116 -4.19 13.67 28.65
CA GLU A 116 -5.54 13.25 28.25
C GLU A 116 -5.55 11.78 27.81
N LEU A 117 -5.16 10.89 28.73
CA LEU A 117 -4.95 9.47 28.42
C LEU A 117 -6.23 8.78 27.90
N GLY A 118 -7.41 9.17 28.39
CA GLY A 118 -8.69 8.64 27.89
C GLY A 118 -8.88 8.87 26.38
N SER A 119 -8.62 10.09 25.92
CA SER A 119 -8.67 10.46 24.50
C SER A 119 -7.57 9.76 23.70
N ALA A 120 -6.34 9.67 24.25
CA ALA A 120 -5.23 8.99 23.61
C ALA A 120 -5.53 7.50 23.34
N PHE A 121 -6.09 6.79 24.34
CA PHE A 121 -6.49 5.39 24.17
C PHE A 121 -7.67 5.22 23.20
N ALA A 122 -8.62 6.16 23.19
CA ALA A 122 -9.72 6.15 22.22
C ALA A 122 -9.19 6.27 20.78
N TYR A 123 -8.28 7.20 20.51
CA TYR A 123 -7.67 7.33 19.18
C TYR A 123 -6.78 6.14 18.81
N GLY A 124 -6.00 5.62 19.76
CA GLY A 124 -5.17 4.43 19.55
C GLY A 124 -5.98 3.18 19.21
N SER A 125 -7.07 2.94 19.93
CA SER A 125 -7.97 1.82 19.65
C SER A 125 -8.70 1.99 18.30
N LEU A 126 -9.13 3.20 17.95
CA LEU A 126 -9.68 3.50 16.64
C LEU A 126 -8.68 3.21 15.50
N GLN A 127 -7.41 3.63 15.67
CA GLN A 127 -6.35 3.34 14.71
C GLN A 127 -6.12 1.84 14.56
N MET A 128 -6.10 1.11 15.67
CA MET A 128 -5.94 -0.35 15.68
C MET A 128 -7.08 -1.06 14.96
N VAL A 129 -8.32 -0.65 15.20
CA VAL A 129 -9.51 -1.21 14.52
C VAL A 129 -9.47 -0.93 13.02
N ALA A 130 -9.08 0.29 12.62
CA ALA A 130 -8.95 0.64 11.20
C ALA A 130 -7.93 -0.25 10.48
N ILE A 131 -6.75 -0.47 11.09
CA ILE A 131 -5.72 -1.38 10.54
C ILE A 131 -6.26 -2.81 10.46
N LEU A 132 -6.94 -3.29 11.51
CA LEU A 132 -7.51 -4.64 11.55
C LEU A 132 -8.54 -4.86 10.43
N ILE A 133 -9.42 -3.88 10.17
CA ILE A 133 -10.38 -3.94 9.08
C ILE A 133 -9.67 -4.09 7.73
N VAL A 134 -8.62 -3.31 7.49
CA VAL A 134 -7.86 -3.39 6.23
C VAL A 134 -7.19 -4.76 6.07
N LEU A 135 -6.62 -5.32 7.13
CA LEU A 135 -6.04 -6.66 7.10
C LEU A 135 -7.08 -7.74 6.85
N ILE A 136 -8.27 -7.64 7.47
CA ILE A 136 -9.37 -8.59 7.24
C ILE A 136 -9.85 -8.52 5.79
N ILE A 137 -10.02 -7.32 5.23
CA ILE A 137 -10.44 -7.13 3.83
C ILE A 137 -9.39 -7.73 2.89
N SER A 138 -8.10 -7.49 3.14
CA SER A 138 -7.00 -8.09 2.37
C SER A 138 -7.11 -9.61 2.37
N GLU A 139 -7.23 -10.21 3.56
CA GLU A 139 -7.30 -11.66 3.71
C GLU A 139 -8.55 -12.23 3.03
N MET A 140 -9.69 -11.52 3.08
CA MET A 140 -10.91 -11.94 2.40
C MET A 140 -10.77 -11.94 0.88
N MET A 141 -10.02 -11.00 0.31
CA MET A 141 -9.74 -10.94 -1.14
C MET A 141 -8.83 -12.06 -1.62
N ASP A 142 -7.88 -12.51 -0.79
CA ASP A 142 -6.88 -13.50 -1.16
C ASP A 142 -7.37 -14.97 -1.06
N ARG A 143 -8.57 -15.21 -0.52
CA ARG A 143 -9.11 -16.57 -0.39
C ARG A 143 -9.37 -17.20 -1.76
N PRO A 144 -8.70 -18.33 -2.11
CA PRO A 144 -9.03 -19.02 -3.34
C PRO A 144 -10.48 -19.52 -3.29
N PRO A 145 -11.23 -19.47 -4.40
CA PRO A 145 -12.59 -19.99 -4.45
C PRO A 145 -12.54 -21.47 -4.03
N ARG A 146 -13.25 -21.80 -2.96
CA ARG A 146 -13.37 -23.17 -2.43
C ARG A 146 -13.76 -24.10 -3.59
N ARG A 147 -12.79 -24.81 -4.17
CA ARG A 147 -13.05 -25.88 -5.14
C ARG A 147 -13.83 -26.95 -4.39
N SER A 148 -15.15 -26.90 -4.53
CA SER A 148 -16.07 -27.92 -4.03
C SER A 148 -15.56 -29.29 -4.46
N ALA A 149 -15.36 -30.17 -3.48
CA ALA A 149 -14.93 -31.55 -3.63
C ALA A 149 -15.97 -32.39 -4.40
N ARG A 150 -16.14 -32.12 -5.69
CA ARG A 150 -17.12 -32.79 -6.57
C ARG A 150 -16.44 -33.68 -7.62
N ARG A 151 -15.44 -34.44 -7.19
CA ARG A 151 -14.72 -35.40 -8.04
C ARG A 151 -14.66 -36.83 -7.49
N ARG A 152 -15.56 -37.21 -6.56
CA ARG A 152 -15.60 -38.56 -5.97
C ARG A 152 -16.83 -39.40 -6.32
N THR A 153 -17.74 -38.95 -7.17
CA THR A 153 -18.97 -39.71 -7.52
C THR A 153 -19.14 -40.02 -9.01
N ALA A 154 -18.13 -39.78 -9.86
CA ALA A 154 -18.19 -40.13 -11.29
C ALA A 154 -17.40 -41.40 -11.65
N ALA A 155 -17.04 -42.22 -10.65
CA ALA A 155 -16.27 -43.46 -10.83
C ALA A 155 -16.91 -44.64 -10.08
N SER A 156 -18.24 -44.73 -10.11
CA SER A 156 -19.02 -45.89 -9.65
C SER A 156 -19.96 -46.35 -10.75
#